data_AF-A0A523KB10-F1
#
_entry.id   AF-A0A523KB10-F1
#
_cell.length_a   1.000
_cell.length_b   1.000
_cell.length_c   1.000
_cell.angle_alpha   90.00
_cell.angle_beta   90.00
_cell.angle_gamma   90.00
#
_symmetry.space_group_name_H-M   'P 1'
#
loop_
_entity.id
_entity.type
_entity.pdbx_description
1 polymer ?
#
loop_
_entity_poly.entity_id
_entity_poly.type
_entity_poly.pdbx_seq_one_letter_code
_entity_poly.pdbx_strand_id
1 'polypeptide(L)'
;MIANHMPRVRHILPMTRVQRERKLEGNAILTVRVKEKVQSTDVIAEVQPQPRHHFLDLASALGVSDAEAARLLRVDLGTEVEAGQVLAGPAGIARRTVRAPANGKVLSLSRGRLLFEAREEARVVHAGVPGEIVASDGSNSITISAVGALVQGAWGNGRRGWGVLRDVGESRSARLEPYELDMILRGAVVLVGVVDNPKTLHQGTEIPIRGLVCGSMASELIPIALRMSYPILLTEGFGSTPMNSPTYDLLSTNAGREASVEASLLEPYGTQRPEILVPLPATKDLTDPERIVQLQPGARVRAMRAPHVGAVGNLLHLMPGVESFPSGILARSAMVELEGIGSVPIPLSNLEVIA
;
A
#
# COMPACT_ATOMS: atom_id res chain seq x y z
N MET A 1 -10.97 -33.95 21.64
CA MET A 1 -10.54 -32.55 21.93
C MET A 1 -10.08 -31.91 20.63
N ILE A 2 -10.86 -30.96 20.11
CA ILE A 2 -10.56 -30.25 18.87
C ILE A 2 -9.44 -29.25 19.19
N ALA A 3 -8.19 -29.60 18.89
CA ALA A 3 -7.11 -28.62 18.97
C ALA A 3 -7.44 -27.49 17.98
N ASN A 4 -7.65 -26.28 18.54
CA ASN A 4 -8.03 -25.04 17.87
C ASN A 4 -7.01 -24.69 16.77
N HIS A 5 -7.21 -25.20 15.56
CA HIS A 5 -6.56 -24.67 14.39
C HIS A 5 -7.20 -23.30 14.11
N MET A 6 -6.45 -22.21 14.33
CA MET A 6 -6.88 -20.87 13.93
C MET A 6 -6.48 -20.67 12.47
N PRO A 7 -7.45 -20.73 11.54
CA PRO A 7 -7.13 -20.54 10.13
C PRO A 7 -6.71 -19.09 9.88
N ARG A 8 -5.97 -18.87 8.79
CA ARG A 8 -5.83 -17.51 8.26
C ARG A 8 -7.22 -17.04 7.84
N VAL A 9 -7.60 -15.82 8.21
CA VAL A 9 -8.85 -15.20 7.78
C VAL A 9 -8.54 -14.07 6.82
N ARG A 10 -9.30 -14.01 5.73
CA ARG A 10 -9.33 -12.89 4.80
C ARG A 10 -10.76 -12.38 4.70
N HIS A 11 -10.92 -11.09 4.91
CA HIS A 11 -12.23 -10.46 4.84
C HIS A 11 -12.57 -10.03 3.41
N ILE A 12 -13.72 -10.49 2.93
CA ILE A 12 -14.38 -10.08 1.69
C ILE A 12 -15.83 -9.75 2.08
N LEU A 13 -16.00 -8.56 2.67
CA LEU A 13 -17.23 -8.17 3.35
C LEU A 13 -17.99 -7.17 2.47
N PRO A 14 -19.24 -7.46 2.07
CA PRO A 14 -20.02 -6.54 1.24
C PRO A 14 -20.41 -5.25 1.96
N MET A 15 -20.45 -5.30 3.30
CA MET A 15 -20.70 -4.14 4.15
C MET A 15 -20.11 -4.40 5.53
N THR A 16 -19.25 -3.50 6.00
CA THR A 16 -18.69 -3.56 7.35
C THR A 16 -18.27 -2.18 7.83
N ARG A 17 -18.10 -2.02 9.14
CA ARG A 17 -17.43 -0.86 9.72
C ARG A 17 -15.97 -1.19 9.95
N VAL A 18 -15.10 -0.34 9.43
CA VAL A 18 -13.65 -0.44 9.64
C VAL A 18 -13.15 0.75 10.44
N GLN A 19 -12.15 0.51 11.28
CA GLN A 19 -11.38 1.56 11.93
C GLN A 19 -9.96 1.52 11.39
N ARG A 20 -9.46 2.66 10.93
CA ARG A 20 -8.13 2.82 10.34
C ARG A 20 -7.36 3.89 11.08
N GLU A 21 -6.30 3.46 11.73
CA GLU A 21 -5.33 4.34 12.33
C GLU A 21 -4.41 4.92 11.24
N ARG A 22 -4.31 6.24 11.23
CA ARG A 22 -3.35 7.02 10.47
C ARG A 22 -2.26 7.47 11.43
N LYS A 23 -1.12 6.80 11.34
CA LYS A 23 0.10 7.24 12.02
C LYS A 23 0.63 8.50 11.33
N LEU A 24 0.97 9.49 12.14
CA LEU A 24 1.52 10.76 11.73
C LEU A 24 3.01 10.75 12.08
N GLU A 25 3.86 10.82 11.06
CA GLU A 25 5.31 10.80 11.26
C GLU A 25 5.83 12.22 11.46
N GLY A 26 6.45 12.50 12.61
CA GLY A 26 7.03 13.81 12.92
C GLY A 26 6.09 14.68 13.75
N ASN A 27 6.35 15.99 13.77
CA ASN A 27 5.55 16.93 14.54
C ASN A 27 4.32 17.34 13.73
N ALA A 28 3.22 16.60 13.88
CA ALA A 28 2.00 16.83 13.13
C ALA A 28 1.02 17.71 13.91
N ILE A 29 0.43 18.69 13.21
CA ILE A 29 -0.65 19.52 13.70
C ILE A 29 -1.94 19.02 13.07
N LEU A 30 -2.91 18.62 13.90
CA LEU A 30 -4.19 18.13 13.41
C LEU A 30 -5.04 19.29 12.88
N THR A 31 -5.69 19.07 11.76
CA THR A 31 -6.61 20.04 11.12
C THR A 31 -8.08 19.68 11.34
N VAL A 32 -8.35 18.53 11.97
CA VAL A 32 -9.69 17.98 12.20
C VAL A 32 -9.91 17.63 13.67
N ARG A 33 -11.17 17.41 14.07
CA ARG A 33 -11.58 17.05 15.43
C ARG A 33 -12.26 15.68 15.49
N VAL A 34 -12.25 15.07 16.67
CA VAL A 34 -13.06 13.86 16.93
C VAL A 34 -14.54 14.18 16.69
N LYS A 35 -15.27 13.25 16.07
CA LYS A 35 -16.64 13.33 15.53
C LYS A 35 -16.80 14.13 14.24
N GLU A 36 -15.72 14.64 13.67
CA GLU A 36 -15.75 15.30 12.36
C GLU A 36 -15.87 14.28 11.24
N LYS A 37 -16.68 14.59 10.22
CA LYS A 37 -16.80 13.78 9.01
C LYS A 37 -15.81 14.29 7.97
N VAL A 38 -15.11 13.37 7.32
CA VAL A 38 -14.07 13.66 6.33
C VAL A 38 -14.33 12.89 5.04
N GLN A 39 -13.88 13.45 3.92
CA GLN A 39 -13.75 12.81 2.62
C GLN A 39 -12.32 12.32 2.40
N SER A 40 -12.11 11.43 1.42
CA SER A 40 -10.79 10.88 1.09
C SER A 40 -9.71 11.94 0.86
N THR A 41 -10.09 13.09 0.27
CA THR A 41 -9.21 14.21 -0.08
C THR A 41 -8.94 15.18 1.05
N ASP A 42 -9.69 15.12 2.15
CA ASP A 42 -9.58 16.12 3.21
C ASP A 42 -8.24 15.97 3.93
N VAL A 43 -7.59 17.10 4.21
CA VAL A 43 -6.37 17.15 5.00
C VAL A 43 -6.75 16.99 6.47
N ILE A 44 -6.19 15.97 7.13
CA ILE A 44 -6.44 15.64 8.54
C ILE A 44 -5.28 16.06 9.46
N ALA A 45 -4.09 16.25 8.90
CA ALA A 45 -2.94 16.77 9.62
C ALA A 45 -1.93 17.41 8.68
N GLU A 46 -1.15 18.35 9.22
CA GLU A 46 0.02 18.93 8.58
C GLU A 46 1.26 18.56 9.38
N VAL A 47 2.17 17.82 8.77
CA VAL A 47 3.46 17.48 9.35
C VAL A 47 4.42 18.64 9.13
N GLN A 48 4.83 19.25 10.24
CA GLN A 48 5.80 20.34 10.21
C GLN A 48 7.15 19.83 9.74
N PRO A 49 7.82 20.56 8.82
CA PRO A 49 9.12 20.16 8.33
C PRO A 49 10.12 20.19 9.50
N GLN A 50 10.96 19.15 9.58
CA GLN A 50 12.09 19.16 10.49
C GLN A 50 13.33 19.64 9.72
N PRO A 51 14.06 20.64 10.21
CA PRO A 51 15.25 21.12 9.53
C PRO A 51 16.26 19.99 9.39
N ARG A 52 16.65 19.68 8.16
CA ARG A 52 17.70 18.70 7.87
C ARG A 52 19.03 19.41 7.71
N HIS A 53 20.00 18.99 8.50
CA HIS A 53 21.34 19.57 8.46
C HIS A 53 22.27 18.72 7.60
N HIS A 54 22.93 19.36 6.64
CA HIS A 54 23.96 18.79 5.80
C HIS A 54 25.30 19.43 6.12
N PHE A 55 26.34 18.61 6.26
CA PHE A 55 27.72 19.07 6.29
C PHE A 55 28.33 18.90 4.90
N LEU A 56 28.58 20.01 4.21
CA LEU A 56 29.22 20.00 2.91
C LEU A 56 30.71 20.28 3.08
N ASP A 57 31.55 19.30 2.76
CA ASP A 57 33.00 19.46 2.78
C ASP A 57 33.48 20.20 1.53
N LEU A 58 33.66 21.51 1.66
CA LEU A 58 34.07 22.37 0.55
C LEU A 58 35.53 22.10 0.16
N ALA A 59 36.41 21.90 1.15
CA ALA A 59 37.84 21.69 0.90
C ALA A 59 38.07 20.43 0.07
N SER A 60 37.45 19.31 0.48
CA SER A 60 37.53 18.04 -0.24
C SER A 60 36.88 18.13 -1.63
N ALA A 61 35.67 18.70 -1.72
CA ALA A 61 34.95 18.81 -2.99
C ALA A 61 35.66 19.71 -4.01
N LEU A 62 36.30 20.79 -3.56
CA LEU A 62 37.03 21.72 -4.42
C LEU A 62 38.49 21.31 -4.66
N GLY A 63 39.06 20.45 -3.80
CA GLY A 63 40.46 20.03 -3.86
C GLY A 63 41.44 21.10 -3.40
N VAL A 64 41.08 21.87 -2.37
CA VAL A 64 41.85 23.02 -1.85
C VAL A 64 42.00 22.95 -0.33
N SER A 65 42.81 23.83 0.26
CA SER A 65 42.93 23.95 1.73
C SER A 65 41.67 24.53 2.37
N ASP A 66 41.44 24.28 3.67
CA ASP A 66 40.31 24.85 4.43
C ASP A 66 40.22 26.37 4.33
N ALA A 67 41.36 27.05 4.40
CA ALA A 67 41.44 28.51 4.32
C ALA A 67 41.09 29.03 2.92
N GLU A 68 41.46 28.29 1.88
CA GLU A 68 41.15 28.62 0.50
C GLU A 68 39.69 28.30 0.16
N ALA A 69 39.15 27.19 0.67
CA ALA A 69 37.74 26.83 0.54
C ALA A 69 36.83 27.93 1.13
N ALA A 70 37.22 28.52 2.26
CA ALA A 70 36.49 29.62 2.86
C ALA A 70 36.46 30.88 1.98
N ARG A 71 37.53 31.17 1.25
CA ARG A 71 37.62 32.32 0.32
C ARG A 71 36.82 32.09 -0.97
N LEU A 72 36.55 30.85 -1.31
CA LEU A 72 35.82 30.46 -2.51
C LEU A 72 34.31 30.37 -2.29
N LEU A 73 33.82 30.65 -1.08
CA LEU A 73 32.40 30.75 -0.78
C LEU A 73 31.80 31.94 -1.55
N ARG A 74 30.65 31.71 -2.20
CA ARG A 74 29.95 32.68 -3.04
C ARG A 74 28.67 33.24 -2.42
N VAL A 75 28.29 32.73 -1.27
CA VAL A 75 27.04 33.07 -0.58
C VAL A 75 27.37 33.41 0.86
N ASP A 76 26.71 34.43 1.40
CA ASP A 76 26.94 34.83 2.78
C ASP A 76 26.24 33.87 3.76
N LEU A 77 26.83 33.73 4.96
CA LEU A 77 26.17 33.01 6.05
C LEU A 77 24.83 33.70 6.38
N GLY A 78 23.79 32.89 6.55
CA GLY A 78 22.43 33.36 6.77
C GLY A 78 21.60 33.57 5.50
N THR A 79 22.18 33.38 4.32
CA THR A 79 21.47 33.56 3.03
C THR A 79 20.65 32.34 2.66
N GLU A 80 19.41 32.56 2.20
CA GLU A 80 18.61 31.52 1.54
C GLU A 80 19.14 31.25 0.13
N VAL A 81 19.18 29.97 -0.24
CA VAL A 81 19.70 29.51 -1.53
C VAL A 81 18.78 28.45 -2.13
N GLU A 82 18.71 28.43 -3.45
CA GLU A 82 17.90 27.45 -4.20
C GLU A 82 18.69 26.17 -4.48
N ALA A 83 17.98 25.05 -4.63
CA ALA A 83 18.55 23.77 -5.00
C ALA A 83 19.39 23.91 -6.29
N GLY A 84 20.63 23.41 -6.25
CA GLY A 84 21.57 23.50 -7.37
C GLY A 84 22.32 24.84 -7.49
N GLN A 85 22.00 25.86 -6.70
CA GLN A 85 22.76 27.11 -6.67
C GLN A 85 24.21 26.85 -6.24
N VAL A 86 25.17 27.53 -6.87
CA VAL A 86 26.61 27.39 -6.53
C VAL A 86 26.88 28.06 -5.19
N LEU A 87 27.31 27.28 -4.21
CA LEU A 87 27.69 27.74 -2.88
C LEU A 87 29.16 28.14 -2.82
N ALA A 88 30.04 27.38 -3.48
CA ALA A 88 31.48 27.64 -3.49
C ALA A 88 32.17 27.21 -4.79
N GLY A 89 33.29 27.86 -5.13
CA GLY A 89 34.10 27.61 -6.33
C GLY A 89 33.96 28.73 -7.39
N PRO A 90 34.27 28.47 -8.67
CA PRO A 90 35.00 27.31 -9.15
C PRO A 90 36.44 27.28 -8.60
N ALA A 91 37.00 26.09 -8.43
CA ALA A 91 38.39 25.90 -7.98
C ALA A 91 39.18 24.97 -8.93
N GLY A 92 40.48 25.23 -9.05
CA GLY A 92 41.42 24.42 -9.83
C GLY A 92 41.15 24.40 -11.35
N ILE A 93 41.96 23.63 -12.07
CA ILE A 93 41.90 23.50 -13.54
C ILE A 93 40.55 22.89 -14.00
N ALA A 94 40.00 21.96 -13.22
CA ALA A 94 38.71 21.32 -13.49
C ALA A 94 37.48 22.17 -13.12
N ARG A 95 37.69 23.41 -12.63
CA ARG A 95 36.63 24.38 -12.25
C ARG A 95 35.54 23.75 -11.36
N ARG A 96 35.95 23.00 -10.34
CA ARG A 96 35.02 22.27 -9.44
C ARG A 96 34.15 23.26 -8.67
N THR A 97 32.87 22.93 -8.48
CA THR A 97 31.91 23.75 -7.72
C THR A 97 31.16 22.90 -6.71
N VAL A 98 30.80 23.49 -5.59
CA VAL A 98 29.86 22.90 -4.63
C VAL A 98 28.52 23.59 -4.78
N ARG A 99 27.45 22.80 -4.88
CA ARG A 99 26.08 23.29 -5.09
C ARG A 99 25.18 22.92 -3.93
N ALA A 100 24.14 23.72 -3.72
CA ALA A 100 23.14 23.46 -2.70
C ALA A 100 22.42 22.14 -3.01
N PRO A 101 22.31 21.21 -2.04
CA PRO A 101 21.65 19.93 -2.26
C PRO A 101 20.11 20.05 -2.31
N ALA A 102 19.57 21.14 -1.76
CA ALA A 102 18.14 21.45 -1.70
C ALA A 102 17.97 22.97 -1.55
N ASN A 103 16.73 23.45 -1.55
CA ASN A 103 16.41 24.80 -1.07
C ASN A 103 16.75 24.87 0.43
N GLY A 104 17.34 25.95 0.90
CA GLY A 104 17.73 26.04 2.30
C GLY A 104 18.61 27.23 2.62
N LYS A 105 19.33 27.13 3.73
CA LYS A 105 20.09 28.23 4.31
C LYS A 105 21.49 27.79 4.69
N VAL A 106 22.47 28.64 4.41
CA VAL A 106 23.84 28.45 4.89
C VAL A 106 23.94 28.97 6.33
N LEU A 107 24.26 28.11 7.30
CA LEU A 107 24.29 28.50 8.71
C LEU A 107 25.68 28.91 9.19
N SER A 108 26.69 28.12 8.87
CA SER A 108 28.06 28.38 9.32
C SER A 108 29.10 27.72 8.41
N LEU A 109 30.34 28.17 8.54
CA LEU A 109 31.51 27.59 7.88
C LEU A 109 32.61 27.40 8.92
N SER A 110 33.12 26.17 9.05
CA SER A 110 34.20 25.86 9.98
C SER A 110 35.09 24.79 9.40
N ARG A 111 36.42 25.04 9.38
CA ARG A 111 37.44 24.11 8.88
C ARG A 111 37.07 23.52 7.50
N GLY A 112 36.81 24.41 6.54
CA GLY A 112 36.43 24.02 5.18
C GLY A 112 35.07 23.33 5.02
N ARG A 113 34.28 23.15 6.11
CA ARG A 113 32.98 22.48 6.09
C ARG A 113 31.84 23.46 6.32
N LEU A 114 30.89 23.48 5.40
CA LEU A 114 29.70 24.30 5.43
C LEU A 114 28.56 23.55 6.14
N LEU A 115 27.96 24.17 7.15
CA LEU A 115 26.69 23.70 7.71
C LEU A 115 25.55 24.30 6.89
N PHE A 116 24.78 23.44 6.26
CA PHE A 116 23.63 23.79 5.43
C PHE A 116 22.35 23.24 6.05
N GLU A 117 21.36 24.08 6.27
CA GLU A 117 20.03 23.68 6.71
C GLU A 117 19.10 23.60 5.50
N ALA A 118 18.72 22.39 5.12
CA ALA A 118 17.75 22.16 4.06
C ALA A 118 16.34 22.49 4.58
N ARG A 119 15.61 23.29 3.80
CA ARG A 119 14.21 23.61 4.03
C ARG A 119 13.36 22.54 3.36
N GLU A 120 12.68 21.75 4.18
CA GLU A 120 11.62 20.86 3.69
C GLU A 120 10.28 21.61 3.69
N GLU A 121 9.40 21.28 2.75
CA GLU A 121 8.03 21.77 2.75
C GLU A 121 7.19 20.97 3.74
N ALA A 122 6.18 21.62 4.32
CA ALA A 122 5.20 20.94 5.16
C ALA A 122 4.49 19.86 4.34
N ARG A 123 4.34 18.66 4.93
CA ARG A 123 3.66 17.55 4.27
C ARG A 123 2.25 17.43 4.82
N VAL A 124 1.26 17.43 3.93
CA VAL A 124 -0.14 17.19 4.31
C VAL A 124 -0.42 15.69 4.40
N VAL A 125 -1.24 15.31 5.36
CA VAL A 125 -1.77 13.96 5.50
C VAL A 125 -3.25 14.01 5.17
N HIS A 126 -3.65 13.28 4.13
CA HIS A 126 -5.06 13.13 3.77
C HIS A 126 -5.73 12.00 4.55
N ALA A 127 -7.05 12.09 4.74
CA ALA A 127 -7.84 11.01 5.34
C ALA A 127 -7.66 9.69 4.57
N GLY A 128 -7.70 9.78 3.24
CA GLY A 128 -7.55 8.66 2.30
C GLY A 128 -8.74 7.69 2.29
N VAL A 129 -9.76 7.94 3.12
CA VAL A 129 -11.03 7.22 3.13
C VAL A 129 -12.12 8.14 3.69
N PRO A 130 -13.35 8.14 3.15
CA PRO A 130 -14.45 8.88 3.73
C PRO A 130 -14.92 8.21 5.03
N GLY A 131 -15.19 9.01 6.05
CA GLY A 131 -15.55 8.47 7.37
C GLY A 131 -15.70 9.54 8.43
N GLU A 132 -15.67 9.10 9.68
CA GLU A 132 -15.71 9.95 10.88
C GLU A 132 -14.44 9.75 11.71
N ILE A 133 -13.89 10.85 12.23
CA ILE A 133 -12.76 10.79 13.16
C ILE A 133 -13.25 10.27 14.52
N VAL A 134 -12.83 9.07 14.93
CA VAL A 134 -13.32 8.43 16.18
C VAL A 134 -12.33 8.52 17.33
N ALA A 135 -11.04 8.69 17.06
CA ALA A 135 -10.02 8.87 18.09
C ALA A 135 -8.83 9.66 17.56
N SER A 136 -8.13 10.33 18.47
CA SER A 136 -6.80 10.89 18.22
C SER A 136 -6.01 10.96 19.53
N ASP A 137 -4.69 10.78 19.44
CA ASP A 137 -3.77 11.05 20.55
C ASP A 137 -3.25 12.51 20.57
N GLY A 138 -3.71 13.34 19.64
CA GLY A 138 -3.38 14.76 19.54
C GLY A 138 -2.13 15.08 18.70
N SER A 139 -1.26 14.11 18.38
CA SER A 139 -0.01 14.42 17.66
C SER A 139 0.55 13.32 16.76
N ASN A 140 0.33 12.04 17.07
CA ASN A 140 0.99 10.91 16.39
C ASN A 140 0.02 9.95 15.71
N SER A 141 -1.27 10.01 16.04
CA SER A 141 -2.27 9.13 15.44
C SER A 141 -3.66 9.78 15.36
N ILE A 142 -4.35 9.46 14.27
CA ILE A 142 -5.78 9.72 14.10
C ILE A 142 -6.44 8.42 13.64
N THR A 143 -7.55 8.04 14.26
CA THR A 143 -8.34 6.88 13.83
C THR A 143 -9.61 7.36 13.11
N ILE A 144 -9.79 6.86 11.88
CA ILE A 144 -10.96 7.12 11.05
C ILE A 144 -11.83 5.87 11.06
N SER A 145 -13.11 6.02 11.38
CA SER A 145 -14.12 4.98 11.16
C SER A 145 -14.79 5.18 9.82
N ALA A 146 -14.72 4.17 8.96
CA ALA A 146 -15.34 4.17 7.65
C ALA A 146 -16.31 2.99 7.52
N VAL A 147 -17.30 3.12 6.66
CA VAL A 147 -18.25 2.06 6.34
C VAL A 147 -18.23 1.79 4.84
N GLY A 148 -18.16 0.52 4.48
CA GLY A 148 -18.16 0.14 3.08
C GLY A 148 -17.98 -1.35 2.83
N ALA A 149 -17.90 -1.69 1.56
CA ALA A 149 -17.44 -2.99 1.11
C ALA A 149 -15.92 -3.09 1.28
N LEU A 150 -15.43 -4.16 1.88
CA LEU A 150 -14.02 -4.37 2.21
C LEU A 150 -13.49 -5.63 1.53
N VAL A 151 -12.35 -5.54 0.87
CA VAL A 151 -11.57 -6.68 0.40
C VAL A 151 -10.15 -6.58 0.91
N GLN A 152 -9.68 -7.63 1.60
CA GLN A 152 -8.28 -7.75 1.99
C GLN A 152 -7.46 -8.51 0.94
N GLY A 153 -6.29 -7.95 0.60
CA GLY A 153 -5.34 -8.49 -0.34
C GLY A 153 -4.29 -9.42 0.28
N ALA A 154 -3.54 -10.10 -0.58
CA ALA A 154 -2.36 -10.89 -0.25
C ALA A 154 -1.07 -10.05 -0.22
N TRP A 155 -0.99 -8.99 -1.02
CA TRP A 155 0.22 -8.18 -1.17
C TRP A 155 -0.11 -6.74 -1.59
N GLY A 156 0.75 -5.81 -1.18
CA GLY A 156 0.70 -4.40 -1.58
C GLY A 156 2.11 -3.81 -1.68
N ASN A 157 2.26 -2.72 -2.45
CA ASN A 157 3.56 -2.08 -2.72
C ASN A 157 3.96 -0.94 -1.75
N GLY A 158 3.25 -0.78 -0.63
CA GLY A 158 3.48 0.26 0.38
C GLY A 158 2.87 1.63 0.05
N ARG A 159 2.00 1.73 -0.96
CA ARG A 159 1.39 2.99 -1.39
C ARG A 159 -0.10 3.04 -1.01
N ARG A 160 -0.67 4.24 -1.13
CA ARG A 160 -2.08 4.53 -0.88
C ARG A 160 -2.64 5.39 -1.99
N GLY A 161 -3.94 5.28 -2.24
CA GLY A 161 -4.62 6.06 -3.25
C GLY A 161 -6.12 5.89 -3.17
N TRP A 162 -6.85 6.75 -3.86
CA TRP A 162 -8.30 6.70 -3.96
C TRP A 162 -8.74 7.26 -5.30
N GLY A 163 -9.89 6.78 -5.79
CA GLY A 163 -10.45 7.23 -7.06
C GLY A 163 -11.63 6.36 -7.47
N VAL A 164 -12.26 6.70 -8.58
CA VAL A 164 -13.39 5.91 -9.12
C VAL A 164 -12.87 4.54 -9.57
N LEU A 165 -13.49 3.48 -9.05
CA LEU A 165 -13.21 2.09 -9.42
C LEU A 165 -13.67 1.83 -10.86
N ARG A 166 -12.79 1.35 -11.71
CA ARG A 166 -13.06 0.99 -13.11
C ARG A 166 -12.64 -0.44 -13.34
N ASP A 167 -13.59 -1.30 -13.69
CA ASP A 167 -13.30 -2.64 -14.17
C ASP A 167 -12.89 -2.57 -15.64
N VAL A 168 -11.63 -2.91 -15.92
CA VAL A 168 -11.07 -2.96 -17.27
C VAL A 168 -10.96 -4.41 -17.74
N GLY A 169 -10.92 -5.38 -16.82
CA GLY A 169 -10.74 -6.78 -17.18
C GLY A 169 -12.01 -7.43 -17.72
N GLU A 170 -13.19 -7.00 -17.30
CA GLU A 170 -14.49 -7.63 -17.61
C GLU A 170 -14.59 -9.13 -17.23
N SER A 171 -13.54 -9.72 -16.62
CA SER A 171 -13.53 -11.05 -16.05
C SER A 171 -12.41 -11.25 -15.01
N ARG A 172 -12.57 -12.29 -14.19
CA ARG A 172 -11.64 -12.72 -13.14
C ARG A 172 -10.22 -13.04 -13.63
N SER A 173 -10.09 -13.47 -14.89
CA SER A 173 -8.83 -13.96 -15.48
C SER A 173 -8.30 -13.05 -16.59
N ALA A 174 -8.97 -11.94 -16.86
CA ALA A 174 -8.54 -11.02 -17.90
C ALA A 174 -7.16 -10.45 -17.61
N ARG A 175 -6.39 -10.29 -18.68
CA ARG A 175 -5.02 -9.81 -18.64
C ARG A 175 -5.02 -8.37 -19.09
N LEU A 176 -4.39 -7.51 -18.30
CA LEU A 176 -4.25 -6.10 -18.65
C LEU A 176 -3.22 -5.96 -19.76
N GLU A 177 -3.60 -5.29 -20.84
CA GLU A 177 -2.70 -4.84 -21.89
C GLU A 177 -2.45 -3.33 -21.81
N PRO A 178 -1.27 -2.83 -22.23
CA PRO A 178 -0.95 -1.41 -22.10
C PRO A 178 -1.94 -0.48 -22.79
N TYR A 179 -2.50 -0.87 -23.93
CA TYR A 179 -3.43 -0.02 -24.68
C TYR A 179 -4.81 0.11 -24.02
N GLU A 180 -5.16 -0.77 -23.09
CA GLU A 180 -6.41 -0.68 -22.32
C GLU A 180 -6.33 0.37 -21.21
N LEU A 181 -5.12 0.78 -20.86
CA LEU A 181 -4.90 1.99 -20.08
C LEU A 181 -4.92 3.18 -21.04
N ASP A 182 -6.04 3.90 -21.07
CA ASP A 182 -6.22 5.12 -21.84
C ASP A 182 -6.53 6.34 -20.94
N MET A 183 -6.67 7.52 -21.54
CA MET A 183 -6.90 8.78 -20.82
C MET A 183 -8.20 8.82 -20.00
N ILE A 184 -9.18 7.95 -20.28
CA ILE A 184 -10.45 7.86 -19.54
C ILE A 184 -10.21 7.33 -18.12
N LEU A 185 -9.16 6.52 -17.94
CA LEU A 185 -8.78 5.97 -16.64
C LEU A 185 -7.94 6.92 -15.80
N ARG A 186 -7.64 8.14 -16.28
CA ARG A 186 -6.92 9.13 -15.49
C ARG A 186 -7.61 9.38 -14.16
N GLY A 187 -6.88 9.22 -13.05
CA GLY A 187 -7.44 9.39 -11.71
C GLY A 187 -8.27 8.21 -11.19
N ALA A 188 -8.42 7.13 -11.95
CA ALA A 188 -9.22 5.96 -11.57
C ALA A 188 -8.42 4.96 -10.72
N VAL A 189 -9.13 4.11 -9.98
CA VAL A 189 -8.60 2.84 -9.46
C VAL A 189 -8.98 1.74 -10.44
N VAL A 190 -8.00 1.12 -11.07
CA VAL A 190 -8.21 0.09 -12.11
C VAL A 190 -8.33 -1.28 -11.47
N LEU A 191 -9.36 -2.04 -11.84
CA LEU A 191 -9.60 -3.43 -11.48
C LEU A 191 -9.34 -4.33 -12.69
N VAL A 192 -8.54 -5.37 -12.51
CA VAL A 192 -8.25 -6.37 -13.55
C VAL A 192 -7.93 -7.75 -12.96
N GLY A 193 -8.02 -8.82 -13.75
CA GLY A 193 -7.71 -10.17 -13.29
C GLY A 193 -6.22 -10.40 -13.03
N VAL A 194 -5.38 -10.30 -14.05
CA VAL A 194 -3.97 -10.68 -14.03
C VAL A 194 -3.10 -9.63 -14.71
N VAL A 195 -1.91 -9.39 -14.17
CA VAL A 195 -0.91 -8.49 -14.75
C VAL A 195 0.42 -9.22 -14.93
N ASP A 196 0.89 -9.36 -16.16
CA ASP A 196 2.17 -10.02 -16.47
C ASP A 196 3.03 -9.27 -17.49
N ASN A 197 2.51 -8.19 -18.08
CA ASN A 197 3.25 -7.33 -18.99
C ASN A 197 3.82 -6.11 -18.23
N PRO A 198 5.16 -5.93 -18.14
CA PRO A 198 5.76 -4.79 -17.42
C PRO A 198 5.37 -3.42 -17.98
N LYS A 199 5.03 -3.34 -19.27
CA LYS A 199 4.63 -2.08 -19.92
C LYS A 199 3.34 -1.51 -19.33
N THR A 200 2.45 -2.35 -18.81
CA THR A 200 1.18 -1.89 -18.19
C THR A 200 1.44 -1.07 -16.94
N LEU A 201 2.43 -1.45 -16.12
CA LEU A 201 2.79 -0.72 -14.91
C LEU A 201 3.34 0.68 -15.23
N HIS A 202 4.18 0.76 -16.27
CA HIS A 202 4.71 2.04 -16.76
C HIS A 202 3.60 2.91 -17.35
N GLN A 203 2.72 2.33 -18.15
CA GLN A 203 1.57 3.03 -18.73
C GLN A 203 0.64 3.61 -17.65
N GLY A 204 0.42 2.92 -16.53
CA GLY A 204 -0.32 3.47 -15.38
C GLY A 204 0.36 4.66 -14.69
N THR A 205 1.65 4.89 -14.94
CA THR A 205 2.32 6.13 -14.51
C THR A 205 2.09 7.25 -15.52
N GLU A 206 2.16 6.94 -16.82
CA GLU A 206 1.94 7.90 -17.90
C GLU A 206 0.50 8.42 -17.94
N ILE A 207 -0.44 7.51 -17.71
CA ILE A 207 -1.85 7.79 -17.49
C ILE A 207 -2.04 7.70 -15.99
N PRO A 208 -1.95 8.81 -15.25
CA PRO A 208 -1.76 8.79 -13.80
C PRO A 208 -3.02 8.26 -13.10
N ILE A 209 -3.11 6.92 -13.02
CA ILE A 209 -4.13 6.20 -12.28
C ILE A 209 -3.85 6.36 -10.78
N ARG A 210 -4.90 6.25 -9.98
CA ARG A 210 -4.83 6.35 -8.52
C ARG A 210 -4.70 5.01 -7.82
N GLY A 211 -4.77 3.90 -8.56
CA GLY A 211 -4.45 2.57 -8.06
C GLY A 211 -4.69 1.47 -9.08
N LEU A 212 -4.05 0.33 -8.84
CA LEU A 212 -4.23 -0.90 -9.60
C LEU A 212 -4.55 -2.04 -8.61
N VAL A 213 -5.70 -2.67 -8.79
CA VAL A 213 -6.14 -3.82 -8.01
C VAL A 213 -6.26 -5.01 -8.95
N CYS A 214 -5.52 -6.08 -8.67
CA CYS A 214 -5.61 -7.28 -9.47
C CYS A 214 -5.62 -8.59 -8.67
N GLY A 215 -6.05 -9.67 -9.33
CA GLY A 215 -5.96 -11.05 -8.84
C GLY A 215 -4.52 -11.39 -8.55
N SER A 216 -3.73 -11.49 -9.60
CA SER A 216 -2.31 -11.81 -9.49
C SER A 216 -1.42 -10.98 -10.40
N MET A 217 -0.13 -11.00 -10.10
CA MET A 217 0.90 -10.41 -10.94
C MET A 217 2.09 -11.36 -11.12
N ALA A 218 2.73 -11.35 -12.28
CA ALA A 218 4.00 -12.06 -12.48
C ALA A 218 5.05 -11.61 -11.44
N SER A 219 5.74 -12.56 -10.80
CA SER A 219 6.71 -12.28 -9.73
C SER A 219 7.90 -11.44 -10.21
N GLU A 220 8.26 -11.55 -11.48
CA GLU A 220 9.30 -10.76 -12.14
C GLU A 220 9.01 -9.25 -12.11
N LEU A 221 7.73 -8.86 -11.96
CA LEU A 221 7.30 -7.46 -11.91
C LEU A 221 7.46 -6.82 -10.52
N ILE A 222 7.79 -7.58 -9.47
CA ILE A 222 7.93 -7.05 -8.09
C ILE A 222 8.85 -5.82 -8.03
N PRO A 223 10.07 -5.82 -8.61
CA PRO A 223 10.96 -4.66 -8.53
C PRO A 223 10.40 -3.42 -9.22
N ILE A 224 9.58 -3.60 -10.27
CA ILE A 224 8.92 -2.51 -10.99
C ILE A 224 7.76 -1.99 -10.15
N ALA A 225 6.89 -2.87 -9.66
CA ALA A 225 5.71 -2.53 -8.85
C ALA A 225 6.06 -1.75 -7.57
N LEU A 226 7.17 -2.10 -6.90
CA LEU A 226 7.66 -1.38 -5.72
C LEU A 226 8.14 0.06 -6.02
N ARG A 227 8.49 0.36 -7.28
CA ARG A 227 8.93 1.69 -7.72
C ARG A 227 7.79 2.56 -8.22
N MET A 228 6.61 1.99 -8.45
CA MET A 228 5.46 2.76 -8.93
C MET A 228 5.01 3.80 -7.89
N SER A 229 4.49 4.92 -8.39
CA SER A 229 3.99 6.05 -7.59
C SER A 229 2.56 5.86 -7.09
N TYR A 230 1.84 4.87 -7.62
CA TYR A 230 0.46 4.53 -7.28
C TYR A 230 0.38 3.17 -6.54
N PRO A 231 -0.68 2.92 -5.76
CA PRO A 231 -0.89 1.64 -5.10
C PRO A 231 -1.17 0.50 -6.06
N ILE A 232 -0.47 -0.61 -5.84
CA ILE A 232 -0.70 -1.89 -6.50
C ILE A 232 -1.09 -2.89 -5.41
N LEU A 233 -2.30 -3.44 -5.51
CA LEU A 233 -2.85 -4.41 -4.56
C LEU A 233 -3.15 -5.72 -5.28
N LEU A 234 -2.58 -6.82 -4.77
CA LEU A 234 -2.82 -8.17 -5.28
C LEU A 234 -3.72 -8.92 -4.30
N THR A 235 -4.79 -9.51 -4.81
CA THR A 235 -5.75 -10.25 -3.99
C THR A 235 -5.34 -11.71 -3.84
N GLU A 236 -4.86 -12.35 -4.89
CA GLU A 236 -4.37 -13.74 -4.88
C GLU A 236 -2.85 -13.85 -4.69
N GLY A 237 -2.09 -12.80 -5.01
CA GLY A 237 -0.64 -12.73 -4.84
C GLY A 237 0.11 -12.82 -6.17
N PHE A 238 1.20 -13.60 -6.23
CA PHE A 238 2.04 -13.68 -7.42
C PHE A 238 1.74 -14.91 -8.27
N GLY A 239 1.99 -14.79 -9.59
CA GLY A 239 1.73 -15.82 -10.59
C GLY A 239 0.61 -15.40 -11.54
N SER A 240 -0.17 -16.38 -12.01
CA SER A 240 -1.25 -16.22 -13.00
C SER A 240 -2.62 -16.64 -12.46
N THR A 241 -2.80 -16.63 -11.15
CA THR A 241 -4.05 -17.00 -10.48
C THR A 241 -5.14 -15.95 -10.74
N PRO A 242 -6.28 -16.33 -11.35
CA PRO A 242 -7.42 -15.43 -11.50
C PRO A 242 -7.92 -14.92 -10.16
N MET A 243 -8.46 -13.70 -10.13
CA MET A 243 -9.14 -13.18 -8.94
C MET A 243 -10.28 -14.12 -8.52
N ASN A 244 -10.39 -14.43 -7.22
CA ASN A 244 -11.46 -15.29 -6.76
C ASN A 244 -12.86 -14.66 -6.99
N SER A 245 -13.90 -15.51 -7.11
CA SER A 245 -15.28 -15.08 -7.38
C SER A 245 -15.79 -14.05 -6.37
N PRO A 246 -15.78 -14.31 -5.04
CA PRO A 246 -16.24 -13.34 -4.05
C PRO A 246 -15.62 -11.95 -4.18
N THR A 247 -14.30 -11.88 -4.39
CA THR A 247 -13.61 -10.59 -4.55
C THR A 247 -14.03 -9.88 -5.83
N TYR A 248 -14.00 -10.59 -6.96
CA TYR A 248 -14.29 -9.99 -8.25
C TYR A 248 -15.73 -9.51 -8.33
N ASP A 249 -16.70 -10.34 -7.89
CA ASP A 249 -18.12 -10.00 -7.90
C ASP A 249 -18.39 -8.76 -7.04
N LEU A 250 -17.77 -8.69 -5.85
CA LEU A 250 -17.92 -7.54 -4.96
C LEU A 250 -17.35 -6.26 -5.56
N LEU A 251 -16.15 -6.30 -6.13
CA LEU A 251 -15.50 -5.11 -6.68
C LEU A 251 -16.14 -4.66 -8.01
N SER A 252 -16.42 -5.59 -8.92
CA SER A 252 -17.06 -5.29 -10.21
C SER A 252 -18.48 -4.71 -10.04
N THR A 253 -19.28 -5.25 -9.11
CA THR A 253 -20.62 -4.68 -8.77
C THR A 253 -20.53 -3.25 -8.23
N ASN A 254 -19.37 -2.87 -7.68
CA ASN A 254 -19.10 -1.53 -7.17
C ASN A 254 -18.33 -0.64 -8.15
N ALA A 255 -18.10 -1.08 -9.39
CA ALA A 255 -17.51 -0.25 -10.43
C ALA A 255 -18.32 1.05 -10.62
N GLY A 256 -17.61 2.17 -10.83
CA GLY A 256 -18.18 3.51 -10.91
C GLY A 256 -18.31 4.24 -9.56
N ARG A 257 -18.08 3.56 -8.43
CA ARG A 257 -17.98 4.20 -7.11
C ARG A 257 -16.54 4.59 -6.78
N GLU A 258 -16.36 5.54 -5.88
CA GLU A 258 -15.03 5.81 -5.32
C GLU A 258 -14.56 4.62 -4.47
N ALA A 259 -13.28 4.28 -4.56
CA ALA A 259 -12.63 3.27 -3.74
C ALA A 259 -11.34 3.83 -3.16
N SER A 260 -11.03 3.45 -1.93
CA SER A 260 -9.78 3.72 -1.23
C SER A 260 -8.92 2.47 -1.22
N VAL A 261 -7.69 2.57 -1.70
CA VAL A 261 -6.70 1.48 -1.74
C VAL A 261 -5.59 1.75 -0.75
N GLU A 262 -5.43 0.85 0.22
CA GLU A 262 -4.31 0.79 1.15
C GLU A 262 -3.46 -0.40 0.76
N ALA A 263 -2.47 -0.22 -0.10
CA ALA A 263 -1.59 -1.30 -0.53
C ALA A 263 -0.42 -1.47 0.45
N SER A 264 -0.69 -1.64 1.75
CA SER A 264 0.37 -1.76 2.77
C SER A 264 1.33 -2.91 2.47
N LEU A 265 2.61 -2.74 2.81
CA LEU A 265 3.56 -3.86 2.77
C LEU A 265 3.11 -4.90 3.80
N LEU A 266 3.15 -6.18 3.42
CA LEU A 266 2.82 -7.25 4.36
C LEU A 266 3.98 -7.43 5.34
N GLU A 267 3.85 -6.86 6.53
CA GLU A 267 4.82 -7.09 7.61
C GLU A 267 4.61 -8.48 8.22
N PRO A 268 5.67 -9.27 8.48
CA PRO A 268 5.56 -10.63 9.03
C PRO A 268 4.74 -10.74 10.32
N TYR A 269 4.68 -9.67 11.11
CA TYR A 269 3.93 -9.57 12.36
C TYR A 269 2.96 -8.39 12.37
N GLY A 270 2.74 -7.76 11.21
CA GLY A 270 1.85 -6.61 11.08
C GLY A 270 0.39 -7.06 11.15
N THR A 271 -0.42 -6.25 11.82
CA THR A 271 -1.88 -6.43 11.85
C THR A 271 -2.58 -5.86 10.61
N GLN A 272 -1.88 -5.00 9.86
CA GLN A 272 -2.42 -4.31 8.71
C GLN A 272 -2.16 -5.10 7.42
N ARG A 273 -3.24 -5.64 6.85
CA ARG A 273 -3.22 -6.23 5.52
C ARG A 273 -3.47 -5.16 4.46
N PRO A 274 -2.88 -5.31 3.27
CA PRO A 274 -3.31 -4.52 2.12
C PRO A 274 -4.81 -4.73 1.91
N GLU A 275 -5.53 -3.67 1.55
CA GLU A 275 -6.97 -3.72 1.35
C GLU A 275 -7.49 -2.65 0.39
N ILE A 276 -8.68 -2.88 -0.13
CA ILE A 276 -9.51 -1.91 -0.82
C ILE A 276 -10.84 -1.78 -0.08
N LEU A 277 -11.25 -0.55 0.17
CA LEU A 277 -12.55 -0.20 0.74
C LEU A 277 -13.34 0.60 -0.30
N VAL A 278 -14.56 0.18 -0.60
CA VAL A 278 -15.52 0.98 -1.36
C VAL A 278 -16.52 1.57 -0.37
N PRO A 279 -16.46 2.89 -0.08
CA PRO A 279 -17.36 3.52 0.88
C PRO A 279 -18.82 3.40 0.42
N LEU A 280 -19.68 2.94 1.33
CA LEU A 280 -21.11 2.78 1.07
C LEU A 280 -21.93 3.46 2.16
N PRO A 281 -23.08 4.06 1.83
CA PRO A 281 -23.95 4.66 2.82
C PRO A 281 -24.46 3.58 3.78
N ALA A 282 -24.23 3.77 5.07
CA ALA A 282 -24.73 2.91 6.13
C ALA A 282 -26.13 3.35 6.57
N THR A 283 -27.01 2.40 6.85
CA THR A 283 -28.34 2.66 7.45
C THR A 283 -28.55 1.97 8.80
N LYS A 284 -27.58 1.20 9.30
CA LYS A 284 -27.71 0.38 10.52
C LYS A 284 -26.42 0.34 11.33
N ASP A 285 -26.54 -0.06 12.59
CA ASP A 285 -25.41 -0.47 13.42
C ASP A 285 -24.71 -1.66 12.77
N LEU A 286 -23.50 -1.43 12.27
CA LEU A 286 -22.65 -2.45 11.68
C LEU A 286 -21.65 -2.94 12.74
N THR A 287 -21.42 -4.24 12.75
CA THR A 287 -20.39 -4.87 13.57
C THR A 287 -19.03 -4.79 12.89
N ASP A 288 -17.98 -4.73 13.72
CA ASP A 288 -16.60 -4.78 13.24
C ASP A 288 -16.28 -6.20 12.73
N PRO A 289 -15.36 -6.36 11.75
CA PRO A 289 -14.96 -7.67 11.24
C PRO A 289 -14.44 -8.61 12.34
N GLU A 290 -14.88 -9.86 12.33
CA GLU A 290 -14.42 -10.88 13.27
C GLU A 290 -12.96 -11.24 13.00
N ARG A 291 -12.08 -10.92 13.95
CA ARG A 291 -10.65 -11.26 13.82
C ARG A 291 -10.35 -12.75 13.90
N ILE A 292 -11.22 -13.51 14.57
CA ILE A 292 -11.05 -14.95 14.80
C ILE A 292 -12.30 -15.63 14.31
N VAL A 293 -12.19 -16.29 13.16
CA VAL A 293 -13.27 -17.10 12.58
C VAL A 293 -12.91 -18.56 12.80
N GLN A 294 -13.83 -19.32 13.41
CA GLN A 294 -13.63 -20.75 13.60
C GLN A 294 -13.83 -21.50 12.29
N LEU A 295 -12.96 -22.47 12.02
CA LEU A 295 -13.11 -23.37 10.87
C LEU A 295 -14.19 -24.42 11.16
N GLN A 296 -15.42 -24.17 10.72
CA GLN A 296 -16.58 -25.05 10.93
C GLN A 296 -17.25 -25.44 9.60
N PRO A 297 -17.97 -26.57 9.53
CA PRO A 297 -18.76 -26.95 8.35
C PRO A 297 -19.61 -25.79 7.82
N GLY A 298 -19.63 -25.61 6.50
CA GLY A 298 -20.29 -24.49 5.83
C GLY A 298 -19.43 -23.22 5.68
N ALA A 299 -18.29 -23.12 6.38
CA ALA A 299 -17.39 -21.99 6.21
C ALA A 299 -16.84 -21.94 4.78
N ARG A 300 -16.83 -20.75 4.17
CA ARG A 300 -16.22 -20.54 2.86
C ARG A 300 -14.70 -20.45 3.01
N VAL A 301 -13.99 -21.22 2.22
CA VAL A 301 -12.53 -21.35 2.30
C VAL A 301 -11.88 -21.23 0.93
N ARG A 302 -10.61 -20.83 0.95
CA ARG A 302 -9.73 -20.78 -0.22
C ARG A 302 -8.52 -21.67 -0.01
N ALA A 303 -8.14 -22.39 -1.05
CA ALA A 303 -6.93 -23.18 -1.08
C ALA A 303 -5.70 -22.28 -1.36
N MET A 304 -4.68 -22.41 -0.51
CA MET A 304 -3.49 -21.55 -0.53
C MET A 304 -2.30 -22.14 -1.30
N ARG A 305 -2.40 -23.41 -1.70
CA ARG A 305 -1.29 -24.19 -2.28
C ARG A 305 -1.77 -25.06 -3.43
N ALA A 306 -0.84 -25.39 -4.32
CA ALA A 306 -1.06 -26.36 -5.38
C ALA A 306 -1.55 -27.71 -4.81
N PRO A 307 -2.35 -28.48 -5.56
CA PRO A 307 -2.77 -28.22 -6.95
C PRO A 307 -3.95 -27.25 -7.11
N HIS A 308 -4.62 -26.88 -6.01
CA HIS A 308 -5.88 -26.11 -6.07
C HIS A 308 -5.72 -24.63 -5.68
N VAL A 309 -4.52 -24.05 -5.82
CA VAL A 309 -4.25 -22.67 -5.37
C VAL A 309 -5.26 -21.67 -5.95
N GLY A 310 -5.83 -20.83 -5.09
CA GLY A 310 -6.84 -19.84 -5.45
C GLY A 310 -8.28 -20.38 -5.57
N ALA A 311 -8.48 -21.70 -5.61
CA ALA A 311 -9.81 -22.28 -5.67
C ALA A 311 -10.59 -22.00 -4.38
N VAL A 312 -11.86 -21.62 -4.53
CA VAL A 312 -12.79 -21.34 -3.43
C VAL A 312 -13.81 -22.47 -3.32
N GLY A 313 -14.24 -22.74 -2.10
CA GLY A 313 -15.24 -23.78 -1.82
C GLY A 313 -15.81 -23.67 -0.42
N ASN A 314 -16.66 -24.63 -0.07
CA ASN A 314 -17.25 -24.74 1.26
C ASN A 314 -16.62 -25.89 2.03
N LEU A 315 -16.29 -25.66 3.30
CA LEU A 315 -15.83 -26.70 4.21
C LEU A 315 -16.98 -27.69 4.46
N LEU A 316 -16.82 -28.96 4.12
CA LEU A 316 -17.82 -29.98 4.42
C LEU A 316 -17.68 -30.49 5.86
N HIS A 317 -16.48 -30.94 6.22
CA HIS A 317 -16.15 -31.38 7.57
C HIS A 317 -14.63 -31.48 7.77
N LEU A 318 -14.20 -31.50 9.02
CA LEU A 318 -12.82 -31.79 9.38
C LEU A 318 -12.60 -33.31 9.38
N MET A 319 -11.56 -33.79 8.72
CA MET A 319 -11.26 -35.23 8.67
C MET A 319 -10.74 -35.72 10.04
N PRO A 320 -11.12 -36.93 10.48
CA PRO A 320 -10.58 -37.51 11.70
C PRO A 320 -9.13 -37.96 11.49
N GLY A 321 -8.20 -37.43 12.28
CA GLY A 321 -6.80 -37.86 12.27
C GLY A 321 -5.92 -37.10 11.28
N VAL A 322 -4.92 -37.81 10.73
CA VAL A 322 -3.86 -37.26 9.88
C VAL A 322 -3.84 -38.07 8.59
N GLU A 323 -3.82 -37.40 7.45
CA GLU A 323 -3.79 -38.03 6.12
C GLU A 323 -2.42 -37.89 5.47
N SER A 324 -2.07 -38.87 4.63
CA SER A 324 -0.89 -38.82 3.79
C SER A 324 -1.22 -38.14 2.46
N PHE A 325 -0.45 -37.12 2.11
CA PHE A 325 -0.58 -36.39 0.85
C PHE A 325 0.50 -36.81 -0.16
N PRO A 326 0.29 -36.57 -1.47
CA PRO A 326 1.27 -36.91 -2.51
C PRO A 326 2.67 -36.29 -2.30
N SER A 327 2.77 -35.22 -1.52
CA SER A 327 4.04 -34.60 -1.12
C SER A 327 4.85 -35.43 -0.11
N GLY A 328 4.30 -36.53 0.42
CA GLY A 328 4.87 -37.33 1.51
C GLY A 328 4.63 -36.74 2.90
N ILE A 329 3.91 -35.62 3.00
CA ILE A 329 3.59 -34.97 4.28
C ILE A 329 2.35 -35.62 4.89
N LEU A 330 2.43 -35.89 6.19
CA LEU A 330 1.29 -36.24 7.03
C LEU A 330 0.69 -34.96 7.62
N ALA A 331 -0.57 -34.66 7.30
CA ALA A 331 -1.24 -33.46 7.78
C ALA A 331 -2.69 -33.72 8.18
N ARG A 332 -3.18 -32.97 9.18
CA ARG A 332 -4.62 -32.85 9.42
C ARG A 332 -5.25 -32.15 8.23
N SER A 333 -6.40 -32.63 7.80
CA SER A 333 -7.10 -32.14 6.61
C SER A 333 -8.57 -31.84 6.88
N ALA A 334 -9.18 -31.14 5.94
CA ALA A 334 -10.62 -31.01 5.84
C ALA A 334 -11.07 -31.43 4.45
N MET A 335 -12.28 -31.97 4.37
CA MET A 335 -12.96 -32.17 3.11
C MET A 335 -13.60 -30.85 2.68
N VAL A 336 -13.28 -30.39 1.49
CA VAL A 336 -13.75 -29.12 0.93
C VAL A 336 -14.43 -29.39 -0.41
N GLU A 337 -15.63 -28.87 -0.59
CA GLU A 337 -16.31 -28.85 -1.89
C GLU A 337 -15.87 -27.61 -2.67
N LEU A 338 -14.93 -27.79 -3.59
CA LEU A 338 -14.39 -26.71 -4.43
C LEU A 338 -15.28 -26.45 -5.65
N GLU A 339 -15.49 -25.17 -5.95
CA GLU A 339 -16.26 -24.72 -7.12
C GLU A 339 -15.68 -25.30 -8.42
N GLY A 340 -16.50 -26.05 -9.16
CA GLY A 340 -16.13 -26.64 -10.46
C GLY A 340 -15.15 -27.82 -10.43
N ILE A 341 -14.68 -28.23 -9.24
CA ILE A 341 -13.73 -29.35 -9.07
C ILE A 341 -14.39 -30.51 -8.32
N GLY A 342 -15.21 -30.22 -7.31
CA GLY A 342 -15.84 -31.22 -6.45
C GLY A 342 -15.15 -31.35 -5.08
N SER A 343 -15.46 -32.44 -4.38
CA SER A 343 -14.96 -32.67 -3.02
C SER A 343 -13.53 -33.18 -3.00
N VAL A 344 -12.63 -32.44 -2.34
CA VAL A 344 -11.21 -32.79 -2.22
C VAL A 344 -10.70 -32.63 -0.78
N PRO A 345 -9.79 -33.51 -0.31
CA PRO A 345 -9.11 -33.32 0.97
C PRO A 345 -8.01 -32.26 0.84
N ILE A 346 -7.99 -31.28 1.76
CA ILE A 346 -6.97 -30.22 1.79
C ILE A 346 -6.38 -30.11 3.20
N PRO A 347 -5.05 -30.03 3.35
CA PRO A 347 -4.42 -29.79 4.64
C PRO A 347 -4.94 -28.50 5.29
N LEU A 348 -5.21 -28.52 6.59
CA LEU A 348 -5.73 -27.34 7.30
C LEU A 348 -4.80 -26.13 7.16
N SER A 349 -3.48 -26.35 7.17
CA SER A 349 -2.46 -25.31 6.97
C SER A 349 -2.52 -24.63 5.59
N ASN A 350 -3.21 -25.24 4.63
CA ASN A 350 -3.36 -24.75 3.26
C ASN A 350 -4.75 -24.13 3.02
N LEU A 351 -5.55 -23.93 4.07
CA LEU A 351 -6.84 -23.26 4.00
C LEU A 351 -6.76 -21.85 4.58
N GLU A 352 -7.38 -20.90 3.87
CA GLU A 352 -7.70 -19.57 4.37
C GLU A 352 -9.23 -19.43 4.39
N VAL A 353 -9.80 -18.99 5.50
CA VAL A 353 -11.23 -18.69 5.58
C VAL A 353 -11.50 -17.36 4.89
N ILE A 354 -12.51 -17.34 4.02
CA ILE A 354 -13.06 -16.13 3.43
C ILE A 354 -14.28 -15.76 4.29
N ALA A 355 -14.18 -14.62 4.98
CA ALA A 355 -15.20 -14.11 5.89
C ALA A 355 -15.91 -12.88 5.33
#